data_AF-A0A653Q7A2-F1
#
_entry.id   AF-A0A653Q7A2-F1
#
_cell.length_a   1.000
_cell.length_b   1.000
_cell.length_c   1.000
_cell.angle_alpha   90.00
_cell.angle_beta   90.00
_cell.angle_gamma   90.00
#
_symmetry.space_group_name_H-M   'P 1'
#
loop_
_entity.id
_entity.type
_entity.pdbx_description
1 polymer ?
#
loop_
_entity_poly.entity_id
_entity_poly.type
_entity_poly.pdbx_seq_one_letter_code
_entity_poly.pdbx_strand_id
1 'polypeptide(L)'
;MLKLLVPGISALSLLAAGSVVAQTQDGPIVTGNRSGETADALKTREAIAYARPLPRGAPSADYPLVAWCDALVTGHADLGDTLPTKAPEDVELVRLGRLEAQDFRSALAVATPRQSAASKGEAEQAVAGVKAQWATLMSNPDAEARSQSFGLFFGLPGRCEHAARRIRNNVTAPPATLESVGIN
;
A
#
# COMPACT_ATOMS: atom_id res chain seq x y z
N MET A 1 -62.48 42.57 46.45
CA MET A 1 -61.24 43.21 46.95
C MET A 1 -60.40 42.15 47.64
N LEU A 2 -59.06 42.20 47.45
CA LEU A 2 -57.99 41.37 48.06
C LEU A 2 -57.90 39.90 47.55
N LYS A 3 -56.76 39.27 47.21
CA LYS A 3 -55.36 39.60 46.77
C LYS A 3 -54.64 38.22 46.64
N LEU A 4 -53.77 38.05 45.63
CA LEU A 4 -52.60 37.10 45.56
C LEU A 4 -52.92 35.58 45.56
N LEU A 5 -52.26 34.66 44.83
CA LEU A 5 -50.88 34.53 44.36
C LEU A 5 -50.77 33.77 43.00
N VAL A 6 -49.70 34.07 42.25
CA VAL A 6 -49.08 33.31 41.14
C VAL A 6 -47.80 32.65 41.71
N PRO A 7 -47.43 31.39 41.38
CA PRO A 7 -46.61 31.03 40.18
C PRO A 7 -47.12 29.75 39.49
N GLY A 8 -46.87 29.42 38.23
CA GLY A 8 -45.78 29.74 37.32
C GLY A 8 -45.44 28.41 36.62
N ILE A 9 -45.88 28.22 35.37
CA ILE A 9 -45.50 27.06 34.55
C ILE A 9 -44.96 27.60 33.24
N SER A 10 -43.64 27.61 33.13
CA SER A 10 -42.90 27.97 31.93
C SER A 10 -43.07 26.87 30.87
N ALA A 11 -43.44 27.30 29.67
CA ALA A 11 -43.49 26.49 28.47
C ALA A 11 -42.07 26.06 28.05
N LEU A 12 -41.86 24.76 27.81
CA LEU A 12 -40.72 24.24 27.07
C LEU A 12 -41.16 23.82 25.67
N SER A 13 -40.82 24.67 24.69
CA SER A 13 -40.60 24.25 23.31
C SER A 13 -39.25 23.56 23.23
N LEU A 14 -39.09 22.44 22.51
CA LEU A 14 -37.86 22.06 21.80
C LEU A 14 -38.07 20.83 20.89
N LEU A 15 -38.30 21.13 19.62
CA LEU A 15 -37.70 20.55 18.41
C LEU A 15 -37.19 19.11 18.49
N ALA A 16 -37.87 18.23 17.74
CA ALA A 16 -37.37 16.96 17.28
C ALA A 16 -36.19 17.15 16.32
N ALA A 17 -34.97 16.87 16.78
CA ALA A 17 -33.81 16.62 15.94
C ALA A 17 -33.53 15.11 15.97
N GLY A 18 -33.56 14.48 14.80
CA GLY A 18 -33.38 13.04 14.63
C GLY A 18 -32.08 12.55 15.27
N SER A 19 -32.18 11.44 15.99
CA SER A 19 -31.05 10.77 16.62
C SER A 19 -30.11 10.22 15.55
N VAL A 20 -28.96 10.88 15.34
CA VAL A 20 -27.77 10.20 14.85
C VAL A 20 -27.36 9.23 15.95
N VAL A 21 -27.51 7.92 15.70
CA VAL A 21 -27.07 6.89 16.63
C VAL A 21 -25.55 6.89 16.61
N ALA A 22 -24.94 7.60 17.57
CA ALA A 22 -23.57 7.36 17.95
C ALA A 22 -23.46 5.88 18.38
N GLN A 23 -22.63 5.09 17.69
CA GLN A 23 -22.35 3.73 18.12
C GLN A 23 -21.57 3.79 19.44
N THR A 24 -22.28 3.68 20.56
CA THR A 24 -21.71 3.37 21.87
C THR A 24 -21.18 1.94 21.83
N GLN A 25 -19.93 1.78 21.40
CA GLN A 25 -19.16 0.57 21.69
C GLN A 25 -18.36 0.80 22.97
N ASP A 26 -19.05 0.72 24.12
CA ASP A 26 -18.42 0.66 25.46
C ASP A 26 -17.88 -0.75 25.72
N GLY A 27 -16.99 -1.21 24.84
CA GLY A 27 -16.27 -2.47 24.98
C GLY A 27 -14.79 -2.27 24.67
N PRO A 28 -13.88 -3.12 25.19
CA PRO A 28 -12.47 -3.05 24.82
C PRO A 28 -12.33 -3.13 23.30
N ILE A 29 -11.59 -2.19 22.69
CA ILE A 29 -11.19 -2.30 21.29
C ILE A 29 -10.24 -3.51 21.19
N VAL A 30 -10.78 -4.66 20.79
CA VAL A 30 -9.98 -5.87 20.58
C VAL A 30 -9.20 -5.68 19.27
N THR A 31 -7.93 -5.29 19.40
CA THR A 31 -6.97 -5.21 18.28
C THR A 31 -6.29 -6.55 17.97
N GLY A 32 -6.41 -7.54 18.87
CA GLY A 32 -5.54 -8.73 18.88
C GLY A 32 -6.11 -10.05 18.41
N ASN A 33 -7.35 -10.13 17.89
CA ASN A 33 -7.94 -11.42 17.49
C ASN A 33 -8.87 -11.35 16.27
N ARG A 34 -8.59 -10.47 15.30
CA ARG A 34 -9.31 -10.53 14.02
C ARG A 34 -8.76 -11.69 13.20
N SER A 35 -9.60 -12.69 12.97
CA SER A 35 -9.43 -13.75 11.99
C SER A 35 -9.26 -13.14 10.60
N GLY A 36 -8.02 -12.80 10.21
CA GLY A 36 -7.70 -12.23 8.91
C GLY A 36 -8.33 -10.86 8.61
N GLU A 37 -7.86 -10.23 7.54
CA GLU A 37 -8.51 -9.06 6.94
C GLU A 37 -9.84 -9.50 6.31
N THR A 38 -10.91 -8.72 6.48
CA THR A 38 -12.21 -9.02 5.84
C THR A 38 -12.12 -8.79 4.33
N ALA A 39 -12.93 -9.52 3.56
CA ALA A 39 -12.97 -9.35 2.10
C ALA A 39 -13.31 -7.91 1.68
N ASP A 40 -14.20 -7.24 2.42
CA ASP A 40 -14.56 -5.84 2.18
C ASP A 40 -13.39 -4.90 2.48
N ALA A 41 -12.66 -5.10 3.59
CA ALA A 41 -11.49 -4.29 3.90
C ALA A 41 -10.39 -4.44 2.84
N LEU A 42 -10.14 -5.67 2.38
CA LEU A 42 -9.20 -5.96 1.30
C LEU A 42 -9.64 -5.27 -0.02
N LYS A 43 -10.93 -5.35 -0.35
CA LYS A 43 -11.50 -4.72 -1.55
C LYS A 43 -11.37 -3.20 -1.49
N THR A 44 -11.64 -2.58 -0.34
CA THR A 44 -11.48 -1.13 -0.14
C THR A 44 -10.02 -0.69 -0.27
N ARG A 45 -9.07 -1.43 0.33
CA ARG A 45 -7.63 -1.11 0.19
C ARG A 45 -7.14 -1.28 -1.24
N GLU A 46 -7.60 -2.32 -1.94
CA GLU A 46 -7.30 -2.50 -3.35
C GLU A 46 -7.83 -1.33 -4.18
N ALA A 47 -9.08 -0.89 -3.97
CA ALA A 47 -9.62 0.28 -4.66
C ALA A 47 -8.77 1.53 -4.44
N ILE A 48 -8.35 1.79 -3.19
CA ILE A 48 -7.47 2.91 -2.85
C ILE A 48 -6.12 2.78 -3.58
N ALA A 49 -5.49 1.60 -3.57
CA ALA A 49 -4.21 1.37 -4.23
C ALA A 49 -4.30 1.54 -5.76
N TYR A 50 -5.40 1.09 -6.36
CA TYR A 50 -5.61 1.19 -7.81
C TYR A 50 -6.12 2.55 -8.29
N ALA A 51 -6.62 3.40 -7.39
CA ALA A 51 -6.99 4.77 -7.71
C ALA A 51 -5.79 5.72 -7.77
N ARG A 52 -4.65 5.36 -7.17
CA ARG A 52 -3.44 6.20 -7.20
C ARG A 52 -2.68 6.05 -8.51
N PRO A 53 -2.26 7.16 -9.16
CA PRO A 53 -1.37 7.09 -10.30
C PRO A 53 -0.08 6.35 -9.96
N LEU A 54 0.40 5.54 -10.90
CA LEU A 54 1.70 4.90 -10.79
C LEU A 54 2.82 5.89 -11.13
N PRO A 55 4.01 5.73 -10.54
CA PRO A 55 5.16 6.54 -10.89
C PRO A 55 5.54 6.32 -12.36
N ARG A 56 6.21 7.32 -12.95
CA ARG A 56 6.65 7.26 -14.34
C ARG A 56 7.51 6.01 -14.59
N GLY A 57 7.18 5.27 -15.64
CA GLY A 57 7.93 4.08 -16.04
C GLY A 57 7.47 2.78 -15.36
N ALA A 58 6.54 2.84 -14.40
CA ALA A 58 5.91 1.64 -13.86
C ALA A 58 4.85 1.09 -14.84
N PRO A 59 4.85 -0.23 -15.12
CA PRO A 59 3.81 -0.88 -15.91
C PRO A 59 2.43 -0.81 -15.24
N SER A 60 1.36 -0.76 -16.02
CA SER A 60 -0.01 -0.70 -15.49
C SER A 60 -0.62 -2.09 -15.23
N ALA A 61 -0.18 -3.12 -15.97
CA ALA A 61 -0.65 -4.48 -15.80
C ALA A 61 0.04 -5.17 -14.60
N ASP A 62 -0.70 -6.02 -13.88
CA ASP A 62 -0.26 -6.55 -12.58
C ASP A 62 1.04 -7.36 -12.66
N TYR A 63 1.21 -8.25 -13.64
CA TYR A 63 2.42 -9.09 -13.75
C TYR A 63 3.70 -8.27 -14.03
N PRO A 64 3.78 -7.43 -15.08
CA PRO A 64 4.95 -6.60 -15.30
C PRO A 64 5.16 -5.56 -14.19
N LEU A 65 4.09 -5.07 -13.55
CA LEU A 65 4.21 -4.19 -12.39
C LEU A 65 4.91 -4.91 -11.23
N VAL A 66 4.52 -6.13 -10.89
CA VAL A 66 5.15 -6.87 -9.78
C VAL A 66 6.63 -7.16 -10.05
N ALA A 67 6.99 -7.47 -11.31
CA ALA A 67 8.39 -7.61 -11.69
C ALA A 67 9.19 -6.30 -11.53
N TRP A 68 8.58 -5.17 -11.88
CA TRP A 68 9.14 -3.85 -11.66
C TRP A 68 9.31 -3.53 -10.16
N CYS A 69 8.32 -3.87 -9.31
CA CYS A 69 8.37 -3.70 -7.86
C CYS A 69 9.50 -4.55 -7.22
N ASP A 70 9.64 -5.82 -7.64
CA ASP A 70 10.75 -6.69 -7.23
C ASP A 70 12.11 -6.09 -7.56
N ALA A 71 12.27 -5.58 -8.78
CA ALA A 71 13.52 -4.96 -9.22
C ALA A 71 13.85 -3.69 -8.43
N LEU A 72 12.85 -2.89 -8.05
CA LEU A 72 13.05 -1.69 -7.25
C LEU A 72 13.59 -2.02 -5.86
N VAL A 73 12.91 -2.91 -5.15
CA VAL A 73 13.28 -3.26 -3.77
C VAL A 73 14.59 -4.03 -3.73
N THR A 74 14.81 -4.93 -4.70
CA THR A 74 16.09 -5.63 -4.84
C THR A 74 17.23 -4.64 -5.07
N GLY A 75 17.06 -3.67 -5.96
CA GLY A 75 18.09 -2.67 -6.24
C GLY A 75 18.33 -1.69 -5.09
N HIS A 76 17.30 -1.36 -4.29
CA HIS A 76 17.48 -0.58 -3.06
C HIS A 76 18.34 -1.34 -2.04
N ALA A 77 18.05 -2.63 -1.84
CA ALA A 77 18.84 -3.49 -0.97
C ALA A 77 20.28 -3.66 -1.50
N ASP A 78 20.46 -3.84 -2.82
CA ASP A 78 21.79 -3.89 -3.46
C ASP A 78 22.57 -2.58 -3.25
N LEU A 79 21.92 -1.43 -3.37
CA LEU A 79 22.55 -0.13 -3.10
C LEU A 79 23.01 -0.02 -1.64
N GLY A 80 22.16 -0.43 -0.70
CA GLY A 80 22.50 -0.51 0.72
C GLY A 80 23.73 -1.39 0.96
N ASP A 81 23.87 -2.47 0.18
CA ASP A 81 25.02 -3.36 0.28
C ASP A 81 26.35 -2.70 -0.12
N THR A 82 26.32 -1.65 -0.94
CA THR A 82 27.51 -0.89 -1.37
C THR A 82 28.02 0.15 -0.36
N LEU A 83 27.29 0.38 0.74
CA LEU A 83 27.65 1.43 1.71
C LEU A 83 28.82 0.96 2.60
N PRO A 84 29.86 1.80 2.81
CA PRO A 84 31.05 1.41 3.57
C PRO A 84 30.79 1.31 5.08
N THR A 85 29.87 2.12 5.59
CA THR A 85 29.41 2.11 6.99
C THR A 85 27.90 1.91 6.95
N LYS A 86 27.40 0.93 7.69
CA LYS A 86 25.97 0.61 7.77
C LYS A 86 25.54 0.77 9.22
N ALA A 87 24.59 1.67 9.47
CA ALA A 87 23.94 1.71 10.77
C ALA A 87 23.10 0.42 10.96
N PRO A 88 22.82 -0.02 12.20
CA PRO A 88 21.96 -1.17 12.44
C PRO A 88 20.61 -1.09 11.72
N GLU A 89 20.05 0.13 11.61
CA GLU A 89 18.82 0.42 10.88
C GLU A 89 18.95 0.15 9.38
N ASP A 90 20.09 0.48 8.77
CA ASP A 90 20.34 0.22 7.34
C ASP A 90 20.41 -1.28 7.06
N VAL A 91 21.05 -2.04 7.95
CA VAL A 91 21.12 -3.51 7.86
C VAL A 91 19.72 -4.11 7.94
N GLU A 92 18.88 -3.60 8.85
CA GLU A 92 17.51 -4.07 8.99
C GLU A 92 16.65 -3.70 7.77
N LEU A 93 16.80 -2.49 7.23
CA LEU A 93 16.11 -2.08 6.01
C LEU A 93 16.48 -2.95 4.82
N VAL A 94 17.77 -3.26 4.63
CA VAL A 94 18.23 -4.22 3.61
C VAL A 94 17.55 -5.57 3.82
N ARG A 95 17.56 -6.10 5.06
CA ARG A 95 16.92 -7.39 5.38
C ARG A 95 15.42 -7.40 5.06
N LEU A 96 14.69 -6.36 5.44
CA LEU A 96 13.26 -6.20 5.17
C LEU A 96 12.99 -6.11 3.66
N GLY A 97 13.79 -5.34 2.92
CA GLY A 97 13.68 -5.25 1.46
C GLY A 97 13.89 -6.61 0.79
N ARG A 98 14.87 -7.41 1.23
CA ARG A 98 15.06 -8.77 0.68
C ARG A 98 13.87 -9.69 0.95
N LEU A 99 13.21 -9.57 2.10
CA LEU A 99 11.99 -10.32 2.42
C LEU A 99 10.82 -9.89 1.52
N GLU A 100 10.63 -8.60 1.32
CA GLU A 100 9.59 -8.07 0.43
C GLU A 100 9.83 -8.50 -1.04
N ALA A 101 11.07 -8.43 -1.52
CA ALA A 101 11.45 -8.95 -2.83
C ALA A 101 11.18 -10.47 -2.96
N GLN A 102 11.33 -11.24 -1.89
CA GLN A 102 10.99 -12.66 -1.88
C GLN A 102 9.47 -12.90 -2.06
N ASP A 103 8.64 -12.04 -1.48
CA ASP A 103 7.18 -12.10 -1.65
C ASP A 103 6.77 -11.81 -3.10
N PHE A 104 7.39 -10.83 -3.76
CA PHE A 104 7.14 -10.58 -5.18
C PHE A 104 7.62 -11.73 -6.06
N ARG A 105 8.83 -12.24 -5.85
CA ARG A 105 9.37 -13.38 -6.61
C ARG A 105 8.51 -14.64 -6.48
N SER A 106 7.96 -14.90 -5.29
CA SER A 106 7.03 -16.02 -5.09
C SER A 106 5.72 -15.83 -5.88
N ALA A 107 5.16 -14.61 -5.92
CA ALA A 107 3.97 -14.30 -6.69
C ALA A 107 4.22 -14.44 -8.20
N LEU A 108 5.37 -13.94 -8.68
CA LEU A 108 5.79 -14.06 -10.08
C LEU A 108 5.92 -15.54 -10.47
N ALA A 109 6.64 -16.35 -9.70
CA ALA A 109 6.86 -17.76 -10.00
C ALA A 109 5.53 -18.54 -10.13
N VAL A 110 4.56 -18.28 -9.25
CA VAL A 110 3.21 -18.88 -9.32
C VAL A 110 2.45 -18.41 -10.57
N ALA A 111 2.62 -17.16 -10.97
CA ALA A 111 1.90 -16.56 -12.09
C ALA A 111 2.53 -16.83 -13.46
N THR A 112 3.85 -17.07 -13.54
CA THR A 112 4.62 -17.20 -14.80
C THR A 112 4.02 -18.18 -15.82
N PRO A 113 3.51 -19.38 -15.45
CA PRO A 113 2.94 -20.30 -16.41
C PRO A 113 1.69 -19.78 -17.12
N ARG A 114 1.00 -18.82 -16.50
CA ARG A 114 -0.26 -18.23 -17.01
C ARG A 114 -0.03 -16.98 -17.88
N GLN A 115 1.20 -16.48 -17.95
CA GLN A 115 1.48 -15.24 -18.68
C GLN A 115 1.77 -15.48 -20.15
N SER A 116 1.26 -14.57 -20.98
CA SER A 116 1.61 -14.50 -22.40
C SER A 116 3.07 -14.10 -22.60
N ALA A 117 3.62 -14.39 -23.78
CA ALA A 117 4.97 -13.94 -24.15
C ALA A 117 5.10 -12.41 -24.12
N ALA A 118 4.06 -11.68 -24.54
CA ALA A 118 4.04 -10.22 -24.50
C ALA A 118 4.15 -9.67 -23.07
N SER A 119 3.40 -10.24 -22.12
CA SER A 119 3.44 -9.81 -20.72
C SER A 119 4.80 -10.11 -20.07
N LYS A 120 5.42 -11.24 -20.41
CA LYS A 120 6.79 -11.55 -19.96
C LYS A 120 7.81 -10.58 -20.55
N GLY A 121 7.71 -10.25 -21.83
CA GLY A 121 8.59 -9.28 -22.47
C GLY A 121 8.46 -7.86 -21.88
N GLU A 122 7.24 -7.42 -21.56
CA GLU A 122 7.03 -6.15 -20.86
C GLU A 122 7.66 -6.16 -19.46
N ALA A 123 7.52 -7.26 -18.71
CA ALA A 123 8.13 -7.43 -17.39
C ALA A 123 9.66 -7.35 -17.47
N GLU A 124 10.28 -8.04 -18.44
CA GLU A 124 11.73 -8.01 -18.65
C GLU A 124 12.24 -6.61 -18.99
N GLN A 125 11.53 -5.87 -19.85
CA GLN A 125 11.87 -4.49 -20.19
C GLN A 125 11.76 -3.55 -18.98
N ALA A 126 10.70 -3.69 -18.18
CA ALA A 126 10.51 -2.89 -16.97
C ALA A 126 11.62 -3.15 -15.94
N VAL A 127 11.98 -4.42 -15.72
CA VAL A 127 13.10 -4.82 -14.86
C VAL A 127 14.43 -4.26 -15.35
N ALA A 128 14.69 -4.34 -16.66
CA ALA A 128 15.93 -3.80 -17.25
C ALA A 128 16.04 -2.27 -17.03
N GLY A 129 14.94 -1.54 -17.20
CA GLY A 129 14.89 -0.10 -16.93
C GLY A 129 15.24 0.25 -15.48
N VAL A 130 14.66 -0.47 -14.52
CA VAL A 130 14.96 -0.27 -13.09
C VAL A 130 16.41 -0.62 -12.76
N LYS A 131 16.92 -1.75 -13.27
CA LYS A 131 18.31 -2.15 -13.04
C LYS A 131 19.30 -1.13 -13.58
N ALA A 132 19.02 -0.50 -14.72
CA ALA A 132 19.88 0.55 -15.27
C ALA A 132 19.93 1.81 -14.37
N GLN A 133 18.79 2.18 -13.77
CA GLN A 133 18.73 3.28 -12.81
C GLN A 133 19.58 2.98 -11.56
N TRP A 134 19.41 1.79 -10.97
CA TRP A 134 20.20 1.39 -9.81
C TRP A 134 21.69 1.24 -10.11
N ALA A 135 22.04 0.68 -11.26
CA ALA A 135 23.43 0.57 -11.70
C ALA A 135 24.14 1.94 -11.72
N THR A 136 23.43 2.99 -12.14
CA THR A 136 23.97 4.36 -12.13
C THR A 136 24.31 4.79 -10.69
N LEU A 137 23.41 4.58 -9.75
CA LEU A 137 23.61 4.94 -8.33
C LEU A 137 24.70 4.11 -7.66
N MET A 138 24.69 2.78 -7.87
CA MET A 138 25.71 1.88 -7.30
C MET A 138 27.11 2.16 -7.85
N SER A 139 27.23 2.62 -9.09
CA SER A 139 28.53 2.96 -9.70
C SER A 139 29.10 4.31 -9.26
N ASN A 140 28.33 5.13 -8.54
CA ASN A 140 28.80 6.43 -8.07
C ASN A 140 29.94 6.22 -7.05
N PRO A 141 31.16 6.75 -7.27
CA PRO A 141 32.27 6.58 -6.35
C PRO A 141 32.06 7.28 -5.00
N ASP A 142 31.22 8.31 -4.95
CA ASP A 142 30.90 9.03 -3.73
C ASP A 142 29.96 8.21 -2.82
N ALA A 143 30.51 7.74 -1.70
CA ALA A 143 29.77 6.95 -0.73
C ALA A 143 28.68 7.76 -0.01
N GLU A 144 28.87 9.07 0.19
CA GLU A 144 27.86 9.91 0.83
C GLU A 144 26.65 10.07 -0.10
N ALA A 145 26.89 10.32 -1.39
CA ALA A 145 25.82 10.38 -2.39
C ALA A 145 25.04 9.05 -2.51
N ARG A 146 25.72 7.90 -2.42
CA ARG A 146 25.04 6.58 -2.36
C ARG A 146 24.21 6.44 -1.09
N SER A 147 24.74 6.86 0.06
CA SER A 147 24.03 6.82 1.34
C SER A 147 22.77 7.70 1.33
N GLN A 148 22.86 8.91 0.79
CA GLN A 148 21.70 9.80 0.63
C GLN A 148 20.66 9.17 -0.30
N SER A 149 21.10 8.59 -1.41
CA SER A 149 20.21 7.90 -2.36
C SER A 149 19.50 6.69 -1.73
N PHE A 150 20.21 5.90 -0.92
CA PHE A 150 19.63 4.79 -0.16
C PHE A 150 18.54 5.28 0.81
N GLY A 151 18.77 6.40 1.50
CA GLY A 151 17.82 6.98 2.45
C GLY A 151 16.58 7.64 1.82
N LEU A 152 16.57 7.88 0.50
CA LEU A 152 15.43 8.51 -0.20
C LEU A 152 14.38 7.52 -0.71
N PHE A 153 14.66 6.22 -0.68
CA PHE A 153 13.70 5.22 -1.12
C PHE A 153 12.66 4.95 -0.02
N PHE A 154 11.52 5.63 -0.11
CA PHE A 154 10.41 5.48 0.83
C PHE A 154 9.30 4.60 0.25
N GLY A 155 9.55 3.29 0.29
CA GLY A 155 8.54 2.25 0.04
C GLY A 155 8.03 2.18 -1.40
N LEU A 156 7.31 1.10 -1.68
CA LEU A 156 6.65 0.91 -2.96
C LEU A 156 5.24 1.52 -2.96
N PRO A 157 4.69 1.83 -4.15
CA PRO A 157 3.26 2.10 -4.25
C PRO A 157 2.49 0.89 -3.72
N GLY A 158 1.50 1.10 -2.84
CA GLY A 158 0.70 0.01 -2.27
C GLY A 158 0.02 -0.90 -3.31
N ARG A 159 -0.06 -0.46 -4.58
CA ARG A 159 -0.49 -1.29 -5.70
C ARG A 159 0.41 -2.52 -5.91
N CYS A 160 1.70 -2.45 -5.61
CA CYS A 160 2.65 -3.56 -5.79
C CYS A 160 2.19 -4.82 -5.06
N GLU A 161 1.81 -4.70 -3.79
CA GLU A 161 1.37 -5.80 -2.93
C GLU A 161 -0.01 -6.32 -3.36
N HIS A 162 -0.92 -5.41 -3.75
CA HIS A 162 -2.23 -5.81 -4.27
C HIS A 162 -2.10 -6.54 -5.62
N ALA A 163 -1.25 -6.06 -6.54
CA ALA A 163 -0.94 -6.72 -7.80
C ALA A 163 -0.30 -8.09 -7.58
N ALA A 164 0.65 -8.21 -6.66
CA ALA A 164 1.29 -9.47 -6.29
C ALA A 164 0.26 -10.50 -5.80
N ARG A 165 -0.66 -10.08 -4.92
CA ARG A 165 -1.78 -10.92 -4.47
C ARG A 165 -2.64 -11.37 -5.64
N ARG A 166 -3.02 -10.45 -6.53
CA ARG A 166 -3.90 -10.73 -7.67
C ARG A 166 -3.27 -11.75 -8.63
N ILE A 167 -2.00 -11.58 -9.00
CA ILE A 167 -1.32 -12.53 -9.90
C ILE A 167 -1.10 -13.89 -9.23
N ARG A 168 -0.79 -13.92 -7.93
CA ARG A 168 -0.59 -15.15 -7.15
C ARG A 168 -1.89 -15.97 -7.14
N ASN A 169 -3.01 -15.32 -6.83
CA ASN A 169 -4.32 -15.93 -6.66
C ASN A 169 -5.13 -16.01 -7.96
N ASN A 170 -4.54 -15.66 -9.12
CA ASN A 170 -5.21 -15.67 -10.41
C ASN A 170 -6.50 -14.82 -10.47
N VAL A 171 -6.50 -13.66 -9.81
CA VAL A 171 -7.62 -12.72 -9.83
C VAL A 171 -7.62 -11.96 -11.16
N THR A 172 -8.57 -12.30 -12.03
CA THR A 172 -8.69 -11.69 -13.37
C THR A 172 -9.76 -10.60 -13.45
N ALA A 173 -10.67 -10.54 -12.47
CA ALA A 173 -11.66 -9.48 -12.37
C ALA A 173 -10.98 -8.12 -12.18
N PRO A 174 -11.45 -7.04 -12.82
CA PRO A 174 -10.90 -5.71 -12.60
C PRO A 174 -10.91 -5.31 -11.11
N PRO A 175 -9.92 -4.53 -10.65
CA PRO A 175 -9.94 -3.93 -9.33
C PRO A 175 -11.22 -3.12 -9.10
N ALA A 176 -11.69 -3.08 -7.85
CA ALA A 176 -12.80 -2.23 -7.46
C ALA A 176 -12.44 -0.74 -7.64
N THR A 177 -13.42 0.08 -8.00
CA THR A 177 -13.27 1.56 -8.01
C THR A 177 -13.59 2.13 -6.63
N LEU A 178 -13.17 3.38 -6.37
CA LEU A 178 -13.50 4.09 -5.13
C LEU A 178 -15.01 4.17 -4.90
N GLU A 179 -15.77 4.50 -5.95
CA GLU A 179 -17.23 4.61 -5.90
C GLU A 179 -17.87 3.25 -5.56
N SER A 180 -17.34 2.16 -6.14
CA SER A 180 -17.85 0.81 -5.89
C SER A 180 -17.61 0.29 -4.47
N VAL A 181 -16.77 0.97 -3.69
CA VAL A 181 -16.53 0.70 -2.26
C VAL A 181 -17.05 1.83 -1.36
N GLY A 182 -17.82 2.78 -1.92
CA GLY A 182 -18.46 3.86 -1.17
C GLY A 182 -17.55 5.03 -0.80
N ILE A 183 -16.43 5.21 -1.51
CA ILE A 183 -15.52 6.35 -1.37
C ILE A 183 -15.74 7.29 -2.56
N ASN A 184 -16.17 8.52 -2.30
CA ASN A 184 -16.39 9.57 -3.31
C ASN A 184 -15.43 10.73 -3.10
#